data_AF-Q9UJW2-F1
#
_entry.id   AF-Q9UJW2-F1
#
_cell.length_a   1.000
_cell.length_b   1.000
_cell.length_c   1.000
_cell.angle_alpha   90.00
_cell.angle_beta   90.00
_cell.angle_gamma   90.00
#
_symmetry.space_group_name_H-M   'P 1'
#
loop_
_entity.id
_entity.type
_entity.pdbx_description
1 polymer ?
#
loop_
_entity_poly.entity_id
_entity_poly.type
_entity_poly.pdbx_seq_one_letter_code
_entity_poly.pdbx_strand_id
1 'polypeptide(L)'
;MWTGYKILIFSYLTTEIWMEKQYLSQREVDLEAYFTRNHTVLQGTRFKRAIFQGQYCRNFGCCEDRDDGCVTEFYAANALCYCDKFCDRENSDCCPDYKSFCREEKEWPPHTQPWYPEGCFKDGQHYEEGSVIKENCNSCTCSGQQWKCSQHVCLVRSELIEQVNKGDYGWTAQNYSQFWGMTLEDGFKFRLGTLPPSPMLLSMNEMTASLPATTDLPEFFVASYKWPGWTHGPLDQKNCAASWAFSTASVAADRIAIQSKGRYTANLSPQNLISCCAKNRHGCNSGSIDRAWWYLRKRGLVSHACYPLFKDQNATNNGCAMASRSDGRGKRHATKPCPNNVEKSNRIYQCSPPYRVSSNETEIMKEIMQNGPVQAIMQVREDFFHYKTGIYRHVTSTNKESEKYRKLQTHAVKLTGWGTLRGAQGQKEKFWIAANSWGKSWGENGYFRILRGVNESDIEKLIIAAWGQLTSSDEP
;
A
#
# COMPACT_ATOMS: atom_id res chain seq x y z
N MET A 1 -11.81 22.56 -33.72
CA MET A 1 -11.32 21.61 -32.70
C MET A 1 -12.04 21.71 -31.36
N TRP A 2 -12.14 22.89 -30.73
CA TRP A 2 -12.62 23.01 -29.33
C TRP A 2 -14.04 22.46 -29.06
N THR A 3 -14.96 22.53 -30.04
CA THR A 3 -16.35 22.04 -29.93
C THR A 3 -16.47 20.52 -29.78
N GLY A 4 -15.64 19.74 -30.48
CA GLY A 4 -15.72 18.27 -30.44
C GLY A 4 -15.40 17.68 -29.06
N TYR A 5 -14.54 18.35 -28.28
CA TYR A 5 -14.10 17.85 -26.98
C TYR A 5 -15.19 17.93 -25.89
N LYS A 6 -16.15 18.87 -26.01
CA LYS A 6 -17.27 18.97 -25.06
C LYS A 6 -18.31 17.86 -25.25
N ILE A 7 -18.50 17.40 -26.48
CA ILE A 7 -19.51 16.37 -26.83
C ILE A 7 -19.11 15.03 -26.19
N LEU A 8 -17.84 14.64 -26.30
CA LEU A 8 -17.32 13.39 -25.74
C LEU A 8 -17.41 13.30 -24.21
N ILE A 9 -17.27 14.43 -23.50
CA ILE A 9 -17.40 14.48 -22.04
C ILE A 9 -18.88 14.32 -21.63
N PHE A 10 -19.80 14.97 -22.35
CA PHE A 10 -21.23 14.85 -22.06
C PHE A 10 -21.76 13.43 -22.31
N SER A 11 -21.35 12.76 -23.39
CA SER A 11 -21.79 11.38 -23.66
C SER A 11 -21.38 10.40 -22.56
N TYR A 12 -20.16 10.55 -22.02
CA TYR A 12 -19.65 9.68 -20.94
C TYR A 12 -20.44 9.86 -19.63
N LEU A 13 -20.77 11.11 -19.26
CA LEU A 13 -21.56 11.39 -18.07
C LEU A 13 -23.00 10.87 -18.20
N THR A 14 -23.61 10.92 -19.40
CA THR A 14 -24.95 10.38 -19.61
C THR A 14 -25.01 8.85 -19.51
N THR A 15 -23.95 8.13 -19.90
CA THR A 15 -23.94 6.65 -19.78
C THR A 15 -23.83 6.18 -18.33
N GLU A 16 -23.01 6.83 -17.50
CA GLU A 16 -22.88 6.50 -16.07
C GLU A 16 -24.23 6.68 -15.35
N ILE A 17 -24.86 7.85 -15.51
CA ILE A 17 -26.13 8.19 -14.84
C ILE A 17 -27.29 7.29 -15.30
N TRP A 18 -27.28 6.81 -16.55
CA TRP A 18 -28.32 5.91 -17.06
C TRP A 18 -28.15 4.48 -16.53
N MET A 19 -26.92 3.98 -16.44
CA MET A 19 -26.63 2.66 -15.83
C MET A 19 -26.95 2.65 -14.33
N GLU A 20 -26.60 3.72 -13.61
CA GLU A 20 -26.91 3.85 -12.17
C GLU A 20 -28.42 3.88 -11.92
N LYS A 21 -29.20 4.58 -12.76
CA LYS A 21 -30.67 4.57 -12.67
C LYS A 21 -31.29 3.19 -12.97
N GLN A 22 -30.76 2.43 -13.92
CA GLN A 22 -31.27 1.07 -14.17
C GLN A 22 -30.95 0.12 -13.01
N TYR A 23 -29.78 0.25 -12.37
CA TYR A 23 -29.40 -0.59 -11.23
C TYR A 23 -30.24 -0.31 -9.98
N LEU A 24 -30.63 0.95 -9.75
CA LEU A 24 -31.50 1.34 -8.62
C LEU A 24 -32.98 0.95 -8.82
N SER A 25 -33.43 0.74 -10.06
CA SER A 25 -34.86 0.54 -10.39
C SER A 25 -35.38 -0.91 -10.25
N GLN A 26 -34.56 -1.87 -9.81
CA GLN A 26 -34.93 -3.29 -9.75
C GLN A 26 -35.02 -3.88 -8.34
N ARG A 27 -35.30 -3.04 -7.32
CA ARG A 27 -35.59 -3.49 -5.94
C ARG A 27 -36.80 -2.78 -5.31
N GLU A 28 -37.90 -2.72 -6.06
CA GLU A 28 -39.24 -2.61 -5.50
C GLU A 28 -39.85 -4.01 -5.40
N VAL A 29 -39.87 -4.57 -4.18
CA VAL A 29 -40.65 -5.77 -3.80
C VAL A 29 -41.12 -5.53 -2.36
N ASP A 30 -42.41 -5.66 -2.12
CA ASP A 30 -43.07 -5.13 -0.92
C ASP A 30 -42.67 -5.82 0.40
N LEU A 31 -42.64 -5.01 1.47
CA LEU A 31 -42.65 -5.47 2.86
C LEU A 31 -44.04 -5.21 3.46
N GLU A 32 -44.88 -6.24 3.55
CA GLU A 32 -46.03 -6.23 4.46
C GLU A 32 -45.88 -7.28 5.57
N ALA A 33 -45.95 -6.80 6.81
CA ALA A 33 -46.52 -7.39 8.03
C ALA A 33 -46.42 -8.93 8.27
N TYR A 34 -46.07 -9.39 9.48
CA TYR A 34 -46.91 -9.14 10.66
C TYR A 34 -46.19 -9.24 12.03
N PHE A 35 -46.97 -8.89 13.06
CA PHE A 35 -46.58 -8.53 14.41
C PHE A 35 -45.96 -9.61 15.32
N THR A 36 -45.19 -9.04 16.26
CA THR A 36 -44.80 -9.51 17.59
C THR A 36 -45.67 -10.54 18.32
N ARG A 37 -44.97 -11.28 19.16
CA ARG A 37 -45.37 -12.42 20.00
C ARG A 37 -44.40 -12.26 21.23
N ASN A 38 -44.74 -12.27 22.54
CA ASN A 38 -43.76 -12.54 23.64
C ASN A 38 -44.35 -13.05 25.01
N HIS A 39 -43.68 -14.01 25.69
CA HIS A 39 -44.15 -14.79 26.85
C HIS A 39 -43.07 -15.79 27.36
N THR A 40 -43.21 -16.28 28.60
CA THR A 40 -42.27 -17.25 29.22
C THR A 40 -42.92 -18.29 30.14
N VAL A 41 -42.52 -19.57 29.95
CA VAL A 41 -41.96 -20.53 30.95
C VAL A 41 -42.50 -20.53 32.40
N LEU A 42 -42.94 -21.71 32.92
CA LEU A 42 -42.30 -22.44 34.05
C LEU A 42 -42.96 -23.81 34.44
N GLN A 43 -42.12 -24.76 34.88
CA GLN A 43 -42.37 -25.88 35.83
C GLN A 43 -43.32 -27.07 35.53
N GLY A 44 -43.23 -28.08 36.42
CA GLY A 44 -44.03 -29.31 36.48
C GLY A 44 -43.25 -30.60 36.22
N THR A 45 -42.95 -31.37 37.28
CA THR A 45 -42.09 -32.58 37.27
C THR A 45 -42.88 -33.90 37.20
N ARG A 46 -42.76 -34.65 36.09
CA ARG A 46 -43.17 -36.07 35.98
C ARG A 46 -42.58 -36.74 34.72
N PHE A 47 -41.25 -36.92 34.65
CA PHE A 47 -40.52 -37.46 33.48
C PHE A 47 -41.12 -36.98 32.13
N LYS A 48 -41.37 -35.66 32.00
CA LYS A 48 -42.21 -35.13 30.92
C LYS A 48 -41.59 -35.43 29.56
N ARG A 49 -42.43 -35.86 28.61
CA ARG A 49 -42.12 -35.97 27.16
C ARG A 49 -41.43 -34.72 26.58
N ALA A 50 -41.60 -33.57 27.23
CA ALA A 50 -41.03 -32.26 26.90
C ALA A 50 -39.51 -32.18 26.61
N ILE A 51 -38.70 -33.19 26.96
CA ILE A 51 -37.27 -33.23 26.58
C ILE A 51 -37.11 -33.69 25.11
N PHE A 52 -37.98 -34.57 24.63
CA PHE A 52 -37.89 -35.14 23.29
C PHE A 52 -38.72 -34.34 22.28
N GLN A 53 -38.20 -33.17 21.91
CA GLN A 53 -38.72 -32.41 20.77
C GLN A 53 -38.23 -33.03 19.46
N GLY A 54 -39.15 -33.34 18.55
CA GLY A 54 -38.86 -33.84 17.22
C GLY A 54 -40.11 -33.87 16.35
N GLN A 55 -39.93 -34.05 15.05
CA GLN A 55 -41.00 -34.17 14.07
C GLN A 55 -41.01 -35.62 13.59
N TYR A 56 -41.95 -36.40 14.11
CA TYR A 56 -42.07 -37.85 13.85
C TYR A 56 -43.34 -38.08 13.05
N CYS A 57 -44.52 -37.91 13.67
CA CYS A 57 -45.79 -37.98 12.96
C CYS A 57 -45.93 -36.87 11.92
N ARG A 58 -45.32 -35.69 12.13
CA ARG A 58 -45.27 -34.65 11.10
C ARG A 58 -44.54 -35.07 9.82
N ASN A 59 -43.57 -35.97 9.92
CA ASN A 59 -42.78 -36.43 8.77
C ASN A 59 -43.26 -37.78 8.21
N PHE A 60 -43.87 -38.62 9.05
CA PHE A 60 -44.39 -39.94 8.68
C PHE A 60 -45.85 -39.92 8.21
N GLY A 61 -46.70 -39.08 8.83
CA GLY A 61 -48.15 -39.07 8.69
C GLY A 61 -48.88 -39.45 9.98
N CYS A 62 -50.21 -39.47 9.90
CA CYS A 62 -51.13 -39.84 10.98
C CYS A 62 -52.16 -40.85 10.46
N CYS A 63 -52.55 -41.83 11.27
CA CYS A 63 -53.59 -42.81 10.92
C CYS A 63 -54.89 -42.55 11.70
N GLU A 64 -56.03 -42.51 11.00
CA GLU A 64 -57.33 -42.15 11.59
C GLU A 64 -57.90 -43.20 12.56
N ASP A 65 -57.54 -44.47 12.33
CA ASP A 65 -57.84 -45.62 13.17
C ASP A 65 -56.56 -46.32 13.65
N ARG A 66 -56.70 -47.34 14.52
CA ARG A 66 -55.54 -48.08 15.01
C ARG A 66 -54.94 -48.91 13.88
N ASP A 67 -53.65 -48.70 13.63
CA ASP A 67 -52.87 -49.47 12.67
C ASP A 67 -51.49 -49.75 13.29
N ASP A 68 -51.20 -51.04 13.52
CA ASP A 68 -49.94 -51.48 14.13
C ASP A 68 -48.72 -51.26 13.20
N GLY A 69 -48.95 -50.96 11.91
CA GLY A 69 -47.94 -50.51 10.95
C GLY A 69 -47.71 -49.00 10.92
N CYS A 70 -48.50 -48.21 11.64
CA CYS A 70 -48.41 -46.74 11.68
C CYS A 70 -47.33 -46.24 12.65
N VAL A 71 -46.10 -46.70 12.41
CA VAL A 71 -44.93 -46.51 13.30
C VAL A 71 -43.75 -45.85 12.59
N THR A 72 -42.98 -45.06 13.34
CA THR A 72 -41.75 -44.41 12.86
C THR A 72 -40.62 -44.49 13.89
N GLU A 73 -39.39 -44.23 13.47
CA GLU A 73 -38.18 -44.37 14.30
C GLU A 73 -38.07 -43.22 15.32
N PHE A 74 -38.20 -43.56 16.60
CA PHE A 74 -38.01 -42.63 17.71
C PHE A 74 -36.53 -42.58 18.12
N TYR A 75 -35.70 -41.96 17.27
CA TYR A 75 -34.24 -41.88 17.43
C TYR A 75 -33.77 -41.48 18.83
N ALA A 76 -34.50 -40.58 19.50
CA ALA A 76 -34.11 -40.05 20.82
C ALA A 76 -34.26 -41.05 21.98
N ALA A 77 -34.96 -42.17 21.77
CA ALA A 77 -35.02 -43.31 22.71
C ALA A 77 -34.56 -44.64 22.07
N ASN A 78 -34.09 -44.62 20.82
CA ASN A 78 -33.70 -45.81 20.04
C ASN A 78 -34.79 -46.90 20.03
N ALA A 79 -36.03 -46.49 19.75
CA ALA A 79 -37.23 -47.34 19.72
C ALA A 79 -38.11 -46.98 18.50
N LEU A 80 -39.23 -47.69 18.31
CA LEU A 80 -40.32 -47.23 17.44
C LEU A 80 -41.34 -46.43 18.25
N CYS A 81 -42.08 -45.53 17.59
CA CYS A 81 -43.23 -44.87 18.18
C CYS A 81 -44.43 -44.82 17.21
N TYR A 82 -45.63 -44.80 17.78
CA TYR A 82 -46.91 -44.83 17.06
C TYR A 82 -47.48 -43.43 16.75
N CYS A 83 -48.17 -43.32 15.59
CA CYS A 83 -48.81 -42.10 15.06
C CYS A 83 -50.32 -42.26 14.78
N ASP A 84 -50.99 -43.14 15.51
CA ASP A 84 -52.35 -43.60 15.26
C ASP A 84 -53.30 -43.44 16.47
N LYS A 85 -54.56 -43.84 16.29
CA LYS A 85 -55.63 -43.72 17.30
C LYS A 85 -55.33 -44.46 18.63
N PHE A 86 -54.41 -45.42 18.68
CA PHE A 86 -53.92 -46.00 19.95
C PHE A 86 -53.40 -44.92 20.91
N CYS A 87 -52.85 -43.83 20.38
CA CYS A 87 -52.22 -42.76 21.14
C CYS A 87 -53.15 -41.73 21.77
N ASP A 88 -54.46 -41.81 21.50
CA ASP A 88 -55.48 -41.05 22.25
C ASP A 88 -55.49 -41.43 23.74
N ARG A 89 -55.05 -42.65 24.10
CA ARG A 89 -55.11 -43.21 25.46
C ARG A 89 -53.89 -42.89 26.35
N GLU A 90 -53.01 -41.99 25.91
CA GLU A 90 -51.78 -41.58 26.61
C GLU A 90 -50.78 -42.70 26.95
N ASN A 91 -50.78 -43.80 26.18
CA ASN A 91 -49.80 -44.88 26.31
C ASN A 91 -48.36 -44.39 26.09
N SER A 92 -47.36 -45.12 26.60
CA SER A 92 -45.93 -44.78 26.54
C SER A 92 -45.39 -44.65 25.12
N ASP A 93 -45.82 -45.55 24.23
CA ASP A 93 -45.12 -45.86 22.98
C ASP A 93 -45.48 -44.91 21.82
N CYS A 94 -46.11 -43.79 22.16
CA CYS A 94 -46.60 -42.79 21.22
C CYS A 94 -45.57 -41.72 20.92
N CYS A 95 -45.48 -41.31 19.66
CA CYS A 95 -44.54 -40.29 19.24
C CYS A 95 -44.81 -38.95 19.95
N PRO A 96 -43.78 -38.18 20.34
CA PRO A 96 -43.94 -36.93 21.09
C PRO A 96 -44.85 -35.89 20.42
N ASP A 97 -44.94 -35.89 19.08
CA ASP A 97 -45.76 -34.97 18.29
C ASP A 97 -47.13 -35.53 17.89
N TYR A 98 -47.50 -36.77 18.23
CA TYR A 98 -48.81 -37.34 17.87
C TYR A 98 -49.95 -36.43 18.32
N LYS A 99 -49.97 -36.01 19.60
CA LYS A 99 -51.03 -35.13 20.09
C LYS A 99 -51.02 -33.79 19.35
N SER A 100 -49.90 -33.07 19.29
CA SER A 100 -49.84 -31.73 18.71
C SER A 100 -49.91 -31.66 17.17
N PHE A 101 -49.84 -32.80 16.47
CA PHE A 101 -49.94 -32.88 15.00
C PHE A 101 -51.17 -33.65 14.51
N CYS A 102 -51.47 -34.83 15.07
CA CYS A 102 -52.58 -35.70 14.64
C CYS A 102 -53.92 -35.39 15.34
N ARG A 103 -53.91 -34.62 16.43
CA ARG A 103 -55.11 -34.17 17.16
C ARG A 103 -55.05 -32.66 17.35
N GLU A 104 -55.75 -31.89 16.51
CA GLU A 104 -55.67 -30.41 16.47
C GLU A 104 -56.22 -29.66 17.71
N GLU A 105 -55.83 -30.03 18.93
CA GLU A 105 -56.02 -29.24 20.14
C GLU A 105 -55.09 -28.01 20.04
N LYS A 106 -55.64 -26.94 19.45
CA LYS A 106 -54.97 -25.66 19.21
C LYS A 106 -54.76 -24.86 20.50
N GLU A 107 -53.97 -25.42 21.43
CA GLU A 107 -53.28 -24.65 22.46
C GLU A 107 -52.24 -23.76 21.77
N TRP A 108 -52.69 -22.59 21.31
CA TRP A 108 -51.83 -21.58 20.68
C TRP A 108 -50.69 -21.23 21.65
N PRO A 109 -49.44 -21.66 21.38
CA PRO A 109 -48.36 -21.39 22.31
C PRO A 109 -48.21 -19.88 22.40
N PRO A 110 -48.19 -19.31 23.61
CA PRO A 110 -48.19 -17.88 23.72
C PRO A 110 -46.82 -17.40 23.25
N HIS A 111 -46.86 -16.58 22.19
CA HIS A 111 -46.14 -15.32 22.17
C HIS A 111 -44.60 -15.49 22.43
N THR A 112 -43.72 -15.48 21.42
CA THR A 112 -42.24 -15.42 21.55
C THR A 112 -41.59 -14.39 20.60
N GLN A 113 -40.86 -13.40 21.13
CA GLN A 113 -40.48 -12.21 20.35
C GLN A 113 -39.37 -12.52 19.35
N PRO A 114 -39.30 -11.79 18.20
CA PRO A 114 -38.32 -12.09 17.17
C PRO A 114 -36.93 -12.14 17.78
N TRP A 115 -36.26 -13.28 17.57
CA TRP A 115 -34.86 -13.44 17.90
C TRP A 115 -34.11 -12.41 17.05
N TYR A 116 -33.68 -11.30 17.66
CA TYR A 116 -32.79 -10.35 17.00
C TYR A 116 -31.56 -11.15 16.57
N PRO A 117 -31.27 -11.28 15.26
CA PRO A 117 -30.21 -12.16 14.79
C PRO A 117 -28.89 -11.69 15.37
N GLU A 118 -28.28 -12.53 16.21
CA GLU A 118 -27.06 -12.20 16.94
C GLU A 118 -25.95 -11.82 15.95
N GLY A 119 -25.45 -10.60 16.10
CA GLY A 119 -24.66 -9.95 15.08
C GLY A 119 -24.47 -8.46 15.34
N CYS A 120 -23.76 -7.80 14.44
CA CYS A 120 -23.30 -6.43 14.56
C CYS A 120 -23.78 -5.59 13.38
N PHE A 121 -24.11 -4.33 13.62
CA PHE A 121 -24.44 -3.39 12.54
C PHE A 121 -23.23 -2.54 12.17
N LYS A 122 -23.11 -2.19 10.89
CA LYS A 122 -22.17 -1.17 10.39
C LYS A 122 -22.72 -0.54 9.12
N ASP A 123 -22.62 0.79 9.01
CA ASP A 123 -22.98 1.57 7.81
C ASP A 123 -24.41 1.28 7.27
N GLY A 124 -25.33 0.92 8.18
CA GLY A 124 -26.71 0.52 7.87
C GLY A 124 -26.92 -0.98 7.57
N GLN A 125 -25.86 -1.75 7.36
CA GLN A 125 -25.89 -3.18 7.10
C GLN A 125 -25.75 -4.02 8.39
N HIS A 126 -26.47 -5.14 8.46
CA HIS A 126 -26.30 -6.19 9.49
C HIS A 126 -25.26 -7.22 9.06
N TYR A 127 -24.53 -7.76 10.04
CA TYR A 127 -23.53 -8.81 9.89
C TYR A 127 -23.71 -9.84 11.02
N GLU A 128 -23.71 -11.13 10.69
CA GLU A 128 -23.86 -12.23 11.64
C GLU A 128 -22.69 -12.30 12.64
N GLU A 129 -22.93 -12.82 13.85
CA GLU A 129 -21.90 -13.10 14.86
C GLU A 129 -20.71 -13.88 14.25
N GLY A 130 -19.48 -13.47 14.56
CA GLY A 130 -18.27 -14.03 13.97
C GLY A 130 -17.84 -13.42 12.62
N SER A 131 -18.68 -12.61 11.96
CA SER A 131 -18.31 -11.89 10.74
C SER A 131 -17.04 -11.05 10.90
N VAL A 132 -16.14 -11.06 9.91
CA VAL A 132 -14.90 -10.27 9.93
C VAL A 132 -14.89 -9.22 8.83
N ILE A 133 -14.77 -7.95 9.23
CA ILE A 133 -14.59 -6.80 8.32
C ILE A 133 -13.17 -6.23 8.42
N LYS A 134 -12.81 -5.38 7.45
CA LYS A 134 -11.57 -4.59 7.46
C LYS A 134 -11.86 -3.11 7.66
N GLU A 135 -11.13 -2.52 8.61
CA GLU A 135 -11.14 -1.08 8.86
C GLU A 135 -9.73 -0.54 8.67
N ASN A 136 -9.47 0.03 7.48
CA ASN A 136 -8.12 0.38 7.05
C ASN A 136 -7.20 -0.85 7.21
N CYS A 137 -6.17 -0.79 8.05
CA CYS A 137 -5.27 -1.93 8.31
C CYS A 137 -5.84 -2.97 9.29
N ASN A 138 -6.79 -2.59 10.14
CA ASN A 138 -7.29 -3.42 11.23
C ASN A 138 -8.37 -4.42 10.76
N SER A 139 -8.48 -5.53 11.48
CA SER A 139 -9.57 -6.51 11.32
C SER A 139 -10.50 -6.38 12.51
N CYS A 140 -11.80 -6.27 12.24
CA CYS A 140 -12.82 -6.25 13.27
C CYS A 140 -13.70 -7.49 13.13
N THR A 141 -13.72 -8.30 14.17
CA THR A 141 -14.62 -9.46 14.27
C THR A 141 -15.85 -9.05 15.04
N CYS A 142 -17.05 -9.29 14.49
CA CYS A 142 -18.28 -9.18 15.25
C CYS A 142 -18.28 -10.25 16.35
N SER A 143 -18.38 -9.83 17.61
CA SER A 143 -18.51 -10.78 18.71
C SER A 143 -19.25 -10.21 19.92
N GLY A 144 -20.40 -10.79 20.24
CA GLY A 144 -21.31 -10.34 21.30
C GLY A 144 -21.97 -9.01 20.95
N GLN A 145 -22.49 -8.88 19.72
CA GLN A 145 -23.08 -7.65 19.15
C GLN A 145 -22.13 -6.43 19.09
N GLN A 146 -20.82 -6.64 19.29
CA GLN A 146 -19.80 -5.58 19.27
C GLN A 146 -18.65 -5.91 18.31
N TRP A 147 -18.13 -4.89 17.60
CA TRP A 147 -16.97 -5.02 16.73
C TRP A 147 -15.67 -5.04 17.54
N LYS A 148 -15.05 -6.21 17.67
CA LYS A 148 -13.74 -6.38 18.32
C LYS A 148 -12.63 -6.18 17.28
N CYS A 149 -12.20 -4.92 17.13
CA CYS A 149 -11.13 -4.51 16.22
C CYS A 149 -9.73 -4.77 16.81
N SER A 150 -8.82 -5.27 15.98
CA SER A 150 -7.38 -5.19 16.27
C SER A 150 -6.90 -3.73 16.28
N GLN A 151 -5.85 -3.45 17.05
CA GLN A 151 -5.42 -2.09 17.43
C GLN A 151 -4.02 -1.79 16.88
N HIS A 152 -3.82 -1.95 15.56
CA HIS A 152 -2.59 -1.55 14.89
C HIS A 152 -2.66 -0.07 14.50
N VAL A 153 -1.55 0.65 14.63
CA VAL A 153 -1.40 1.98 14.04
C VAL A 153 -1.33 1.82 12.52
N CYS A 154 -2.37 2.26 11.81
CA CYS A 154 -2.39 2.23 10.36
C CYS A 154 -1.50 3.32 9.75
N LEU A 155 -1.07 3.10 8.49
CA LEU A 155 -0.22 4.03 7.75
C LEU A 155 -0.99 5.29 7.34
N VAL A 156 -2.20 5.12 6.78
CA VAL A 156 -3.11 6.21 6.46
C VAL A 156 -3.89 6.60 7.72
N ARG A 157 -3.81 7.87 8.14
CA ARG A 157 -4.38 8.37 9.39
C ARG A 157 -5.16 9.67 9.17
N SER A 158 -6.49 9.60 9.18
CA SER A 158 -7.39 10.73 8.89
C SER A 158 -7.17 11.91 9.85
N GLU A 159 -6.96 11.62 11.13
CA GLU A 159 -6.71 12.62 12.17
C GLU A 159 -5.39 13.35 11.97
N LEU A 160 -4.37 12.68 11.41
CA LEU A 160 -3.08 13.31 11.05
C LEU A 160 -3.21 14.15 9.77
N ILE A 161 -3.96 13.67 8.77
CA ILE A 161 -4.29 14.45 7.56
C ILE A 161 -5.04 15.73 7.94
N GLU A 162 -6.02 15.63 8.85
CA GLU A 162 -6.73 16.78 9.39
C GLU A 162 -5.84 17.71 10.22
N GLN A 163 -4.96 17.18 11.09
CA GLN A 163 -4.02 18.00 11.87
C GLN A 163 -3.15 18.86 10.95
N VAL A 164 -2.57 18.26 9.90
CA VAL A 164 -1.73 18.99 8.93
C VAL A 164 -2.55 20.02 8.16
N ASN A 165 -3.73 19.64 7.64
CA ASN A 165 -4.55 20.53 6.81
C ASN A 165 -5.28 21.64 7.59
N LYS A 166 -5.37 21.54 8.93
CA LYS A 166 -5.90 22.59 9.81
C LYS A 166 -4.81 23.53 10.35
N GLY A 167 -3.53 23.18 10.22
CA GLY A 167 -2.39 23.97 10.69
C GLY A 167 -1.65 24.69 9.57
N ASP A 168 -0.92 25.76 9.92
CA ASP A 168 -0.06 26.47 8.97
C ASP A 168 1.37 25.89 8.99
N TYR A 169 1.56 24.80 8.24
CA TYR A 169 2.86 24.10 8.11
C TYR A 169 3.52 24.32 6.75
N GLY A 170 2.94 25.14 5.87
CA GLY A 170 3.41 25.37 4.49
C GLY A 170 3.22 24.19 3.53
N TRP A 171 2.61 23.08 3.96
CA TRP A 171 2.26 21.92 3.12
C TRP A 171 0.93 21.28 3.52
N THR A 172 0.35 20.50 2.62
CA THR A 172 -0.95 19.83 2.78
C THR A 172 -0.84 18.31 2.68
N ALA A 173 -1.71 17.62 3.40
CA ALA A 173 -1.77 16.17 3.50
C ALA A 173 -2.96 15.57 2.74
N GLN A 174 -2.83 14.32 2.29
CA GLN A 174 -3.92 13.51 1.71
C GLN A 174 -3.74 12.02 2.01
N ASN A 175 -4.84 11.26 1.93
CA ASN A 175 -4.82 9.81 1.86
C ASN A 175 -4.42 9.31 0.46
N TYR A 176 -3.79 8.13 0.41
CA TYR A 176 -3.39 7.46 -0.83
C TYR A 176 -3.84 6.00 -0.80
N SER A 177 -4.56 5.56 -1.84
CA SER A 177 -5.07 4.18 -1.96
C SER A 177 -3.95 3.13 -1.92
N GLN A 178 -2.76 3.46 -2.42
CA GLN A 178 -1.58 2.57 -2.35
C GLN A 178 -0.99 2.36 -0.94
N PHE A 179 -1.50 3.08 0.07
CA PHE A 179 -1.12 2.97 1.49
C PHE A 179 -2.30 2.50 2.37
N TRP A 180 -3.52 2.45 1.83
CA TRP A 180 -4.69 1.98 2.56
C TRP A 180 -4.54 0.50 2.91
N GLY A 181 -4.89 0.12 4.14
CA GLY A 181 -4.72 -1.26 4.62
C GLY A 181 -3.32 -1.61 5.13
N MET A 182 -2.32 -0.74 4.97
CA MET A 182 -0.98 -0.96 5.52
C MET A 182 -0.91 -0.51 6.99
N THR A 183 -0.17 -1.23 7.84
CA THR A 183 0.25 -0.68 9.14
C THR A 183 1.37 0.35 8.93
N LEU A 184 1.59 1.23 9.92
CA LEU A 184 2.73 2.17 9.91
C LEU A 184 4.08 1.42 9.82
N GLU A 185 4.18 0.27 10.49
CA GLU A 185 5.35 -0.60 10.42
C GLU A 185 5.55 -1.20 9.03
N ASP A 186 4.49 -1.62 8.34
CA ASP A 186 4.56 -2.06 6.93
C ASP A 186 4.96 -0.91 6.00
N GLY A 187 4.45 0.30 6.24
CA GLY A 187 4.85 1.50 5.50
C GLY A 187 6.35 1.74 5.58
N PHE A 188 6.88 1.79 6.80
CA PHE A 188 8.31 1.88 7.07
C PHE A 188 9.10 0.74 6.40
N LYS A 189 8.71 -0.51 6.67
CA LYS A 189 9.37 -1.74 6.21
C LYS A 189 9.44 -1.87 4.70
N PHE A 190 8.35 -1.58 3.97
CA PHE A 190 8.26 -1.83 2.53
C PHE A 190 8.56 -0.59 1.67
N ARG A 191 8.40 0.63 2.18
CA ARG A 191 8.61 1.85 1.39
C ARG A 191 9.96 2.55 1.65
N LEU A 192 10.66 2.26 2.77
CA LEU A 192 11.84 3.02 3.22
C LEU A 192 13.13 2.18 3.36
N GLY A 193 13.31 1.10 2.59
CA GLY A 193 14.40 0.14 2.82
C GLY A 193 15.85 0.58 2.56
N THR A 194 16.21 1.86 2.65
CA THR A 194 17.62 2.26 2.66
C THR A 194 18.21 2.03 4.05
N LEU A 195 19.31 1.28 4.12
CA LEU A 195 20.04 1.11 5.37
C LEU A 195 20.71 2.43 5.79
N PRO A 196 20.78 2.75 7.10
CA PRO A 196 21.53 3.90 7.60
C PRO A 196 22.96 3.94 7.02
N PRO A 197 23.47 5.13 6.65
CA PRO A 197 24.81 5.27 6.09
C PRO A 197 25.90 4.63 6.96
N SER A 198 26.81 3.89 6.34
CA SER A 198 27.95 3.29 7.05
C SER A 198 28.88 4.40 7.59
N PRO A 199 29.59 4.18 8.72
CA PRO A 199 30.54 5.18 9.25
C PRO A 199 31.60 5.58 8.22
N MET A 200 32.03 4.65 7.37
CA MET A 200 32.95 4.90 6.26
C MET A 200 32.37 5.85 5.20
N LEU A 201 31.07 5.77 4.90
CA LEU A 201 30.38 6.67 3.97
C LEU A 201 30.21 8.07 4.59
N LEU A 202 29.96 8.14 5.90
CA LEU A 202 29.89 9.40 6.66
C LEU A 202 31.27 10.05 6.91
N SER A 203 32.36 9.29 6.83
CA SER A 203 33.73 9.78 6.94
C SER A 203 34.43 9.99 5.58
N MET A 204 33.71 9.88 4.46
CA MET A 204 34.26 10.29 3.16
C MET A 204 34.46 11.81 3.14
N ASN A 205 35.63 12.24 2.65
CA ASN A 205 35.92 13.66 2.41
C ASN A 205 34.85 14.28 1.50
N GLU A 206 34.40 15.47 1.86
CA GLU A 206 33.49 16.26 1.03
C GLU A 206 34.22 16.87 -0.17
N MET A 207 33.57 16.85 -1.33
CA MET A 207 33.97 17.59 -2.52
C MET A 207 33.08 18.82 -2.72
N THR A 208 33.69 19.96 -2.95
CA THR A 208 33.05 21.18 -3.45
C THR A 208 32.95 21.14 -4.97
N ALA A 209 32.05 21.94 -5.55
CA ALA A 209 31.99 22.13 -6.99
C ALA A 209 33.14 23.02 -7.47
N SER A 210 33.51 22.93 -8.76
CA SER A 210 34.56 23.77 -9.34
C SER A 210 34.10 25.22 -9.65
N LEU A 211 32.83 25.54 -9.38
CA LEU A 211 32.27 26.88 -9.56
C LEU A 211 32.72 27.84 -8.44
N PRO A 212 33.18 29.07 -8.76
CA PRO A 212 33.64 30.07 -7.79
C PRO A 212 32.66 30.31 -6.63
N ALA A 213 33.17 30.72 -5.48
CA ALA A 213 32.34 31.14 -4.33
C ALA A 213 31.36 32.27 -4.67
N THR A 214 31.73 33.14 -5.61
CA THR A 214 30.94 34.28 -6.12
C THR A 214 30.00 33.92 -7.28
N THR A 215 29.76 32.63 -7.54
CA THR A 215 28.81 32.21 -8.60
C THR A 215 27.39 32.59 -8.20
N ASP A 216 26.75 33.46 -8.98
CA ASP A 216 25.33 33.75 -8.80
C ASP A 216 24.49 32.49 -9.09
N LEU A 217 23.51 32.22 -8.22
CA LEU A 217 22.69 31.01 -8.27
C LEU A 217 21.22 31.43 -8.38
N PRO A 218 20.48 30.98 -9.41
CA PRO A 218 19.11 31.42 -9.65
C PRO A 218 18.20 31.04 -8.48
N GLU A 219 17.20 31.88 -8.16
CA GLU A 219 16.24 31.59 -7.07
C GLU A 219 15.45 30.29 -7.27
N PHE A 220 15.38 29.80 -8.51
CA PHE A 220 14.70 28.59 -8.94
C PHE A 220 15.50 27.84 -10.01
N PHE A 221 15.66 26.53 -9.85
CA PHE A 221 16.33 25.65 -10.81
C PHE A 221 15.68 24.26 -10.85
N VAL A 222 15.49 23.71 -12.05
CA VAL A 222 15.05 22.33 -12.24
C VAL A 222 15.89 21.67 -13.33
N ALA A 223 16.52 20.53 -13.02
CA ALA A 223 17.39 19.83 -13.94
C ALA A 223 16.69 19.42 -15.24
N SER A 224 15.39 19.09 -15.20
CA SER A 224 14.59 18.75 -16.40
C SER A 224 14.32 19.92 -17.34
N TYR A 225 14.46 21.17 -16.87
CA TYR A 225 14.36 22.37 -17.72
C TYR A 225 15.71 22.69 -18.38
N LYS A 226 16.83 22.44 -17.69
CA LYS A 226 18.18 22.59 -18.27
C LYS A 226 18.55 21.44 -19.22
N TRP A 227 18.10 20.23 -18.93
CA TRP A 227 18.43 19.01 -19.66
C TRP A 227 17.16 18.19 -20.02
N PRO A 228 16.28 18.75 -20.88
CA PRO A 228 15.01 18.12 -21.24
C PRO A 228 15.23 16.74 -21.89
N GLY A 229 14.46 15.75 -21.43
CA GLY A 229 14.57 14.36 -21.89
C GLY A 229 15.79 13.57 -21.39
N TRP A 230 16.72 14.19 -20.66
CA TRP A 230 17.90 13.52 -20.09
C TRP A 230 17.70 13.17 -18.62
N THR A 231 16.84 13.90 -17.90
CA THR A 231 16.47 13.60 -16.50
C THR A 231 15.20 12.76 -16.42
N HIS A 232 15.25 11.63 -15.72
CA HIS A 232 14.15 10.67 -15.63
C HIS A 232 13.17 11.01 -14.50
N GLY A 233 11.88 10.86 -14.78
CA GLY A 233 10.82 11.06 -13.80
C GLY A 233 10.73 9.96 -12.72
N PRO A 234 9.89 10.15 -11.69
CA PRO A 234 9.69 9.19 -10.60
C PRO A 234 9.20 7.83 -11.11
N LEU A 235 9.74 6.77 -10.50
CA LEU A 235 9.29 5.39 -10.65
C LEU A 235 8.55 4.94 -9.37
N ASP A 236 8.00 3.73 -9.38
CA ASP A 236 7.31 3.13 -8.23
C ASP A 236 7.99 1.85 -7.78
N GLN A 237 8.48 1.82 -6.53
CA GLN A 237 9.03 0.64 -5.87
C GLN A 237 7.95 -0.30 -5.31
N LYS A 238 6.68 0.14 -5.24
CA LYS A 238 5.58 -0.61 -4.63
C LYS A 238 5.96 -1.03 -3.20
N ASN A 239 5.66 -2.27 -2.81
CA ASN A 239 6.05 -2.82 -1.51
C ASN A 239 7.42 -3.54 -1.55
N CYS A 240 8.36 -3.10 -2.40
CA CYS A 240 9.76 -3.50 -2.38
C CYS A 240 10.59 -2.40 -1.71
N ALA A 241 11.31 -2.74 -0.62
CA ALA A 241 12.07 -1.80 0.20
C ALA A 241 13.41 -1.42 -0.46
N ALA A 242 13.33 -0.71 -1.59
CA ALA A 242 14.43 -0.55 -2.54
C ALA A 242 14.73 0.90 -2.95
N SER A 243 14.38 1.90 -2.14
CA SER A 243 14.72 3.30 -2.42
C SER A 243 16.23 3.52 -2.63
N TRP A 244 17.07 2.73 -1.96
CA TRP A 244 18.52 2.65 -2.18
C TRP A 244 18.90 2.32 -3.64
N ALA A 245 18.15 1.45 -4.31
CA ALA A 245 18.37 1.04 -5.69
C ALA A 245 17.76 2.03 -6.68
N PHE A 246 16.55 2.51 -6.38
CA PHE A 246 15.81 3.45 -7.24
C PHE A 246 16.52 4.80 -7.36
N SER A 247 16.91 5.40 -6.23
CA SER A 247 17.66 6.66 -6.22
C SER A 247 19.04 6.51 -6.90
N THR A 248 19.80 5.47 -6.57
CA THR A 248 21.12 5.21 -7.19
C THR A 248 21.02 5.07 -8.70
N ALA A 249 20.10 4.22 -9.20
CA ALA A 249 19.92 4.02 -10.64
C ALA A 249 19.42 5.27 -11.36
N SER A 250 18.51 6.03 -10.75
CA SER A 250 17.94 7.24 -11.35
C SER A 250 18.91 8.42 -11.37
N VAL A 251 19.73 8.60 -10.32
CA VAL A 251 20.82 9.60 -10.30
C VAL A 251 21.86 9.23 -11.36
N ALA A 252 22.30 7.97 -11.40
CA ALA A 252 23.27 7.50 -12.38
C ALA A 252 22.79 7.70 -13.83
N ALA A 253 21.54 7.35 -14.13
CA ALA A 253 20.95 7.54 -15.46
C ALA A 253 21.00 9.00 -15.92
N ASP A 254 20.52 9.92 -15.08
CA ASP A 254 20.48 11.35 -15.38
C ASP A 254 21.88 11.93 -15.60
N ARG A 255 22.84 11.58 -14.73
CA ARG A 255 24.21 12.08 -14.84
C ARG A 255 24.96 11.50 -16.04
N ILE A 256 24.75 10.22 -16.38
CA ILE A 256 25.28 9.62 -17.61
C ILE A 256 24.71 10.34 -18.85
N ALA A 257 23.41 10.62 -18.88
CA ALA A 257 22.80 11.35 -19.99
C ALA A 257 23.37 12.78 -20.15
N ILE A 258 23.48 13.52 -19.04
CA ILE A 258 24.03 14.88 -19.00
C ILE A 258 25.50 14.91 -19.44
N GLN A 259 26.34 14.06 -18.84
CA GLN A 259 27.79 14.09 -19.06
C GLN A 259 28.18 13.51 -20.42
N SER A 260 27.38 12.59 -20.97
CA SER A 260 27.51 12.13 -22.36
C SER A 260 26.88 13.06 -23.40
N LYS A 261 26.42 14.25 -23.00
CA LYS A 261 25.77 15.26 -23.86
C LYS A 261 24.58 14.68 -24.67
N GLY A 262 23.83 13.77 -24.07
CA GLY A 262 22.68 13.10 -24.70
C GLY A 262 23.00 11.83 -25.50
N ARG A 263 24.27 11.40 -25.60
CA ARG A 263 24.64 10.13 -26.27
C ARG A 263 24.09 8.89 -25.54
N TYR A 264 23.86 8.97 -24.22
CA TYR A 264 23.36 7.87 -23.38
C TYR A 264 22.19 8.27 -22.47
N THR A 265 21.00 8.43 -23.06
CA THR A 265 19.74 8.82 -22.39
C THR A 265 18.92 7.65 -21.81
N ALA A 266 19.54 6.50 -21.53
CA ALA A 266 18.81 5.33 -21.06
C ALA A 266 18.58 5.35 -19.54
N ASN A 267 17.32 5.35 -19.10
CA ASN A 267 16.98 5.11 -17.69
C ASN A 267 17.55 3.76 -17.23
N LEU A 268 18.26 3.71 -16.10
CA LEU A 268 18.92 2.50 -15.61
C LEU A 268 17.97 1.66 -14.74
N SER A 269 18.17 0.34 -14.73
CA SER A 269 17.30 -0.58 -14.01
C SER A 269 17.58 -0.61 -12.49
N PRO A 270 16.58 -0.27 -11.63
CA PRO A 270 16.67 -0.58 -10.21
C PRO A 270 16.57 -2.09 -9.94
N GLN A 271 15.83 -2.83 -10.79
CA GLN A 271 15.69 -4.29 -10.68
C GLN A 271 17.04 -5.01 -10.82
N ASN A 272 17.94 -4.51 -11.68
CA ASN A 272 19.29 -5.03 -11.79
C ASN A 272 20.08 -4.86 -10.48
N LEU A 273 19.93 -3.75 -9.74
CA LEU A 273 20.52 -3.63 -8.40
C LEU A 273 19.86 -4.58 -7.41
N ILE A 274 18.52 -4.58 -7.33
CA ILE A 274 17.72 -5.40 -6.40
C ILE A 274 18.08 -6.89 -6.49
N SER A 275 18.14 -7.44 -7.71
CA SER A 275 18.36 -8.87 -7.93
C SER A 275 19.84 -9.29 -7.99
N CYS A 276 20.80 -8.35 -8.08
CA CYS A 276 22.21 -8.71 -8.33
C CYS A 276 23.25 -8.04 -7.40
N CYS A 277 22.93 -6.95 -6.71
CA CYS A 277 23.89 -6.23 -5.86
C CYS A 277 24.18 -6.95 -4.54
N ALA A 278 23.13 -7.52 -3.92
CA ALA A 278 23.27 -8.45 -2.81
C ALA A 278 23.12 -9.89 -3.35
N LYS A 279 24.10 -10.76 -3.08
CA LYS A 279 23.92 -12.21 -3.28
C LYS A 279 22.94 -12.74 -2.21
N ASN A 280 21.65 -12.69 -2.53
CA ASN A 280 20.54 -13.35 -1.82
C ASN A 280 20.30 -12.90 -0.36
N ARG A 281 20.51 -11.61 0.01
CA ARG A 281 20.20 -11.13 1.39
C ARG A 281 19.41 -9.83 1.51
N HIS A 282 19.74 -8.79 0.72
CA HIS A 282 19.10 -7.47 0.83
C HIS A 282 18.79 -6.91 -0.56
N GLY A 283 17.60 -7.25 -1.07
CA GLY A 283 17.04 -6.74 -2.33
C GLY A 283 15.83 -5.84 -2.06
N CYS A 284 14.67 -6.46 -1.82
CA CYS A 284 13.41 -5.79 -1.47
C CYS A 284 13.09 -5.76 0.04
N ASN A 285 14.02 -6.23 0.90
CA ASN A 285 13.89 -6.14 2.35
C ASN A 285 14.63 -4.93 2.93
N SER A 286 15.75 -4.56 2.29
CA SER A 286 16.53 -3.35 2.51
C SER A 286 17.71 -3.31 1.51
N GLY A 287 18.58 -2.32 1.59
CA GLY A 287 19.90 -2.30 0.94
C GLY A 287 20.69 -1.01 1.19
N SER A 288 21.96 -1.00 0.79
CA SER A 288 22.90 0.08 1.13
C SER A 288 23.44 0.79 -0.11
N ILE A 289 23.46 2.12 -0.08
CA ILE A 289 23.81 2.94 -1.25
C ILE A 289 25.31 2.87 -1.61
N ASP A 290 26.20 2.71 -0.65
CA ASP A 290 27.64 2.48 -0.90
C ASP A 290 27.88 1.21 -1.74
N ARG A 291 27.18 0.12 -1.41
CA ARG A 291 27.19 -1.14 -2.16
C ARG A 291 26.57 -0.98 -3.55
N ALA A 292 25.52 -0.17 -3.67
CA ALA A 292 24.86 0.11 -4.95
C ALA A 292 25.78 0.87 -5.92
N TRP A 293 26.42 1.95 -5.46
CA TRP A 293 27.43 2.68 -6.23
C TRP A 293 28.65 1.82 -6.54
N TRP A 294 29.12 1.01 -5.58
CA TRP A 294 30.22 0.06 -5.83
C TRP A 294 29.85 -0.98 -6.90
N TYR A 295 28.62 -1.49 -6.90
CA TYR A 295 28.13 -2.41 -7.93
C TYR A 295 28.04 -1.72 -9.29
N LEU A 296 27.45 -0.53 -9.37
CA LEU A 296 27.38 0.26 -10.59
C LEU A 296 28.78 0.58 -11.17
N ARG A 297 29.77 0.87 -10.33
CA ARG A 297 31.19 1.01 -10.75
C ARG A 297 31.79 -0.31 -11.26
N LYS A 298 31.64 -1.41 -10.50
CA LYS A 298 32.39 -2.67 -10.71
C LYS A 298 31.69 -3.69 -11.62
N ARG A 299 30.38 -3.54 -11.84
CA ARG A 299 29.50 -4.45 -12.60
C ARG A 299 28.62 -3.71 -13.61
N GLY A 300 28.23 -2.48 -13.29
CA GLY A 300 27.32 -1.69 -14.12
C GLY A 300 25.88 -2.21 -14.12
N LEU A 301 24.99 -1.47 -14.76
CA LEU A 301 23.56 -1.79 -14.88
C LEU A 301 23.13 -1.76 -16.35
N VAL A 302 22.12 -2.56 -16.70
CA VAL A 302 21.37 -2.38 -17.96
C VAL A 302 20.25 -1.34 -17.82
N SER A 303 19.65 -0.96 -18.94
CA SER A 303 18.47 -0.08 -18.96
C SER A 303 17.27 -0.69 -18.22
N HIS A 304 16.38 0.15 -17.73
CA HIS A 304 15.07 -0.24 -17.20
C HIS A 304 14.19 -0.92 -18.27
N ALA A 305 14.36 -0.56 -19.54
CA ALA A 305 13.71 -1.26 -20.66
C ALA A 305 14.22 -2.70 -20.82
N CYS A 306 15.51 -2.95 -20.60
CA CYS A 306 16.13 -4.27 -20.68
C CYS A 306 15.73 -5.16 -19.48
N TYR A 307 15.78 -4.59 -18.28
CA TYR A 307 15.43 -5.28 -17.03
C TYR A 307 14.38 -4.46 -16.26
N PRO A 308 13.08 -4.60 -16.61
CA PRO A 308 11.99 -3.85 -15.98
C PRO A 308 11.73 -4.32 -14.54
N LEU A 309 10.89 -3.57 -13.83
CA LEU A 309 10.44 -3.92 -12.48
C LEU A 309 9.36 -5.01 -12.55
N PHE A 310 9.61 -6.16 -11.93
CA PHE A 310 8.63 -7.26 -11.92
C PHE A 310 7.59 -7.07 -10.80
N LYS A 311 6.35 -7.48 -11.07
CA LYS A 311 5.22 -7.41 -10.12
C LYS A 311 5.35 -8.46 -9.02
N ASP A 312 5.61 -9.71 -9.40
CA ASP A 312 5.55 -10.86 -8.50
C ASP A 312 6.93 -11.24 -7.97
N GLN A 313 7.32 -10.58 -6.87
CA GLN A 313 8.57 -10.85 -6.16
C GLN A 313 8.49 -12.11 -5.25
N ASN A 314 7.31 -12.74 -5.19
CA ASN A 314 7.14 -14.11 -4.69
C ASN A 314 7.51 -15.18 -5.74
N ALA A 315 7.89 -14.78 -6.98
CA ALA A 315 8.49 -15.71 -7.93
C ALA A 315 9.77 -16.32 -7.33
N THR A 316 9.75 -17.63 -7.10
CA THR A 316 10.84 -18.37 -6.43
C THR A 316 12.19 -18.24 -7.14
N ASN A 317 12.18 -17.93 -8.44
CA ASN A 317 13.35 -17.54 -9.22
C ASN A 317 13.78 -16.07 -9.01
N ASN A 318 13.94 -15.64 -7.75
CA ASN A 318 14.51 -14.33 -7.35
C ASN A 318 16.03 -14.19 -7.65
N GLY A 319 16.52 -14.83 -8.71
CA GLY A 319 17.92 -14.84 -9.11
C GLY A 319 18.34 -13.60 -9.89
N CYS A 320 19.65 -13.34 -9.90
CA CYS A 320 20.23 -12.32 -10.77
C CYS A 320 20.14 -12.74 -12.25
N ALA A 321 19.18 -12.19 -12.99
CA ALA A 321 19.05 -12.45 -14.43
C ALA A 321 20.21 -11.85 -15.26
N MET A 322 20.73 -10.69 -14.86
CA MET A 322 21.74 -9.93 -15.62
C MET A 322 23.11 -9.86 -14.93
N ALA A 323 24.07 -10.61 -15.47
CA ALA A 323 25.47 -10.54 -15.11
C ALA A 323 26.30 -9.90 -16.23
N SER A 324 27.46 -9.33 -15.86
CA SER A 324 28.40 -8.71 -16.80
C SER A 324 29.83 -9.22 -16.63
N ARG A 325 30.58 -9.31 -17.73
CA ARG A 325 32.02 -9.61 -17.78
C ARG A 325 32.83 -8.36 -18.12
N SER A 326 34.11 -8.34 -17.77
CA SER A 326 35.06 -7.28 -18.12
C SER A 326 35.63 -7.55 -19.51
N ASP A 327 35.93 -6.50 -20.29
CA ASP A 327 36.68 -6.61 -21.56
C ASP A 327 38.21 -6.54 -21.35
N GLY A 328 38.67 -6.38 -20.10
CA GLY A 328 40.08 -6.19 -19.75
C GLY A 328 40.51 -4.72 -19.70
N ARG A 329 39.81 -3.81 -20.41
CA ARG A 329 40.10 -2.36 -20.48
C ARG A 329 39.16 -1.53 -19.59
N GLY A 330 38.48 -2.17 -18.65
CA GLY A 330 37.58 -1.54 -17.67
C GLY A 330 36.15 -1.33 -18.15
N LYS A 331 35.83 -1.65 -19.42
CA LYS A 331 34.47 -1.69 -19.95
C LYS A 331 33.83 -3.04 -19.62
N ARG A 332 32.50 -3.10 -19.59
CA ARG A 332 31.76 -4.33 -19.30
C ARG A 332 30.66 -4.60 -20.32
N HIS A 333 30.39 -5.89 -20.51
CA HIS A 333 29.39 -6.39 -21.44
C HIS A 333 28.50 -7.40 -20.71
N ALA A 334 27.19 -7.38 -21.01
CA ALA A 334 26.25 -8.34 -20.45
C ALA A 334 26.54 -9.76 -20.97
N THR A 335 26.35 -10.77 -20.14
CA THR A 335 26.59 -12.18 -20.51
C THR A 335 25.35 -12.91 -21.05
N LYS A 336 24.23 -12.20 -21.16
CA LYS A 336 22.91 -12.72 -21.57
C LYS A 336 22.12 -11.63 -22.30
N PRO A 337 21.10 -12.00 -23.12
CA PRO A 337 20.06 -11.06 -23.57
C PRO A 337 19.27 -10.46 -22.41
N CYS A 338 18.47 -9.44 -22.71
CA CYS A 338 17.58 -8.78 -21.76
C CYS A 338 16.46 -9.72 -21.24
N PRO A 339 16.07 -9.66 -19.95
CA PRO A 339 14.87 -10.32 -19.43
C PRO A 339 13.59 -9.86 -20.13
N ASN A 340 13.51 -8.59 -20.53
CA ASN A 340 12.54 -8.16 -21.52
C ASN A 340 13.02 -8.54 -22.92
N ASN A 341 12.35 -9.50 -23.56
CA ASN A 341 12.68 -9.98 -24.91
C ASN A 341 12.40 -8.96 -26.03
N VAL A 342 11.62 -7.91 -25.77
CA VAL A 342 11.37 -6.81 -26.72
C VAL A 342 12.62 -5.94 -26.88
N GLU A 343 13.28 -5.59 -25.77
CA GLU A 343 14.52 -4.83 -25.76
C GLU A 343 15.69 -5.68 -26.29
N LYS A 344 16.48 -5.12 -27.19
CA LYS A 344 17.66 -5.76 -27.79
C LYS A 344 18.96 -5.22 -27.19
N SER A 345 18.94 -4.00 -26.63
CA SER A 345 20.09 -3.33 -26.04
C SER A 345 20.36 -3.78 -24.61
N ASN A 346 21.19 -4.81 -24.46
CA ASN A 346 21.75 -5.23 -23.16
C ASN A 346 23.01 -4.43 -22.75
N ARG A 347 23.15 -3.19 -23.22
CA ARG A 347 24.30 -2.31 -22.90
C ARG A 347 24.42 -2.15 -21.38
N ILE A 348 25.63 -2.38 -20.87
CA ILE A 348 26.01 -2.11 -19.49
C ILE A 348 26.51 -0.67 -19.38
N TYR A 349 25.94 0.07 -18.44
CA TYR A 349 26.33 1.42 -18.07
C TYR A 349 27.06 1.40 -16.73
N GLN A 350 28.14 2.17 -16.59
CA GLN A 350 29.00 2.21 -15.40
C GLN A 350 29.21 3.66 -14.94
N CYS A 351 29.67 3.81 -13.69
CA CYS A 351 30.09 5.10 -13.13
C CYS A 351 31.49 5.03 -12.52
N SER A 352 32.05 6.21 -12.25
CA SER A 352 33.24 6.44 -11.44
C SER A 352 33.11 5.88 -10.01
N PRO A 353 34.14 5.99 -9.14
CA PRO A 353 33.87 5.99 -7.70
C PRO A 353 32.81 7.03 -7.36
N PRO A 354 31.87 6.75 -6.43
CA PRO A 354 31.06 7.80 -5.85
C PRO A 354 31.93 8.73 -5.00
N TYR A 355 31.48 9.95 -4.84
CA TYR A 355 32.03 10.94 -3.91
C TYR A 355 30.89 11.57 -3.11
N ARG A 356 31.25 12.13 -1.95
CA ARG A 356 30.36 12.92 -1.13
C ARG A 356 30.44 14.37 -1.58
N VAL A 357 29.31 14.96 -1.94
CA VAL A 357 29.21 16.41 -2.19
C VAL A 357 29.18 17.10 -0.82
N SER A 358 29.71 18.31 -0.73
CA SER A 358 29.66 19.05 0.54
C SER A 358 28.22 19.24 1.04
N SER A 359 28.05 19.15 2.36
CA SER A 359 26.76 19.38 3.04
C SER A 359 26.34 20.86 3.08
N ASN A 360 27.18 21.77 2.56
CA ASN A 360 26.82 23.18 2.35
C ASN A 360 25.79 23.31 1.22
N GLU A 361 24.63 23.90 1.53
CA GLU A 361 23.53 24.23 0.60
C GLU A 361 24.02 24.78 -0.76
N THR A 362 24.97 25.71 -0.75
CA THR A 362 25.52 26.37 -1.95
C THR A 362 26.26 25.39 -2.86
N GLU A 363 26.99 24.44 -2.28
CA GLU A 363 27.76 23.44 -3.02
C GLU A 363 26.85 22.35 -3.59
N ILE A 364 25.80 21.97 -2.87
CA ILE A 364 24.74 21.10 -3.37
C ILE A 364 24.02 21.76 -4.57
N MET A 365 23.71 23.07 -4.48
CA MET A 365 23.13 23.83 -5.59
C MET A 365 24.07 23.87 -6.81
N LYS A 366 25.34 24.23 -6.62
CA LYS A 366 26.36 24.26 -7.69
C LYS A 366 26.49 22.90 -8.38
N GLU A 367 26.62 21.81 -7.62
CA GLU A 367 26.78 20.46 -8.16
C GLU A 367 25.56 20.02 -8.98
N ILE A 368 24.35 20.25 -8.48
CA ILE A 368 23.10 19.96 -9.20
C ILE A 368 23.02 20.77 -10.51
N MET A 369 23.41 22.05 -10.47
CA MET A 369 23.36 22.95 -11.64
C MET A 369 24.45 22.66 -12.67
N GLN A 370 25.65 22.29 -12.24
CA GLN A 370 26.79 22.07 -13.13
C GLN A 370 26.74 20.65 -13.73
N ASN A 371 26.55 19.64 -12.87
CA ASN A 371 26.87 18.24 -13.16
C ASN A 371 25.66 17.29 -13.01
N GLY A 372 24.47 17.82 -12.74
CA GLY A 372 23.21 17.09 -12.73
C GLY A 372 22.75 16.55 -11.36
N PRO A 373 21.54 15.96 -11.29
CA PRO A 373 20.91 15.49 -10.05
C PRO A 373 21.82 14.63 -9.15
N VAL A 374 21.56 14.68 -7.85
CA VAL A 374 22.36 13.99 -6.80
C VAL A 374 21.48 13.10 -5.92
N GLN A 375 22.07 12.09 -5.29
CA GLN A 375 21.38 11.26 -4.30
C GLN A 375 21.44 11.95 -2.93
N ALA A 376 20.31 12.07 -2.26
CA ALA A 376 20.23 12.50 -0.86
C ALA A 376 19.67 11.37 0.01
N ILE A 377 20.12 11.34 1.26
CA ILE A 377 19.56 10.50 2.32
C ILE A 377 18.78 11.38 3.29
N MET A 378 17.54 11.00 3.60
CA MET A 378 16.67 11.68 4.57
C MET A 378 16.13 10.70 5.61
N GLN A 379 15.77 11.20 6.78
CA GLN A 379 14.98 10.48 7.78
C GLN A 379 13.49 10.75 7.57
N VAL A 380 12.72 9.69 7.34
CA VAL A 380 11.27 9.75 7.13
C VAL A 380 10.52 9.44 8.43
N ARG A 381 9.35 10.08 8.58
CA ARG A 381 8.39 9.97 9.67
C ARG A 381 6.99 9.72 9.10
N GLU A 382 6.00 9.48 9.97
CA GLU A 382 4.64 9.04 9.60
C GLU A 382 3.83 10.08 8.79
N ASP A 383 4.09 11.37 8.97
CA ASP A 383 3.44 12.47 8.29
C ASP A 383 3.88 12.60 6.82
N PHE A 384 5.15 12.34 6.52
CA PHE A 384 5.69 12.41 5.15
C PHE A 384 4.96 11.49 4.16
N PHE A 385 4.45 10.33 4.59
CA PHE A 385 3.62 9.46 3.74
C PHE A 385 2.38 10.16 3.17
N HIS A 386 1.85 11.13 3.91
CA HIS A 386 0.64 11.87 3.56
C HIS A 386 0.90 13.10 2.69
N TYR A 387 2.17 13.48 2.42
CA TYR A 387 2.51 14.68 1.66
C TYR A 387 1.81 14.74 0.29
N LYS A 388 1.11 15.84 0.04
CA LYS A 388 0.45 16.16 -1.24
C LYS A 388 1.18 17.26 -2.01
N THR A 389 1.34 18.44 -1.40
CA THR A 389 1.94 19.63 -2.03
C THR A 389 2.29 20.69 -0.98
N GLY A 390 3.30 21.51 -1.28
CA GLY A 390 3.81 22.60 -0.44
C GLY A 390 5.26 22.37 -0.02
N ILE A 391 5.79 23.15 0.92
CA ILE A 391 7.17 22.98 1.41
C ILE A 391 7.11 22.12 2.67
N TYR A 392 7.43 20.83 2.53
CA TYR A 392 7.43 19.87 3.62
C TYR A 392 8.40 20.28 4.73
N ARG A 393 7.88 20.25 5.96
CA ARG A 393 8.59 20.29 7.24
C ARG A 393 7.83 19.37 8.19
N HIS A 394 8.52 18.56 9.00
CA HIS A 394 7.86 17.57 9.84
C HIS A 394 6.91 18.20 10.86
N VAL A 395 5.69 17.66 10.95
CA VAL A 395 4.67 18.04 11.93
C VAL A 395 4.71 17.06 13.11
N THR A 396 5.20 17.53 14.26
CA THR A 396 5.17 16.75 15.49
C THR A 396 3.73 16.53 15.95
N SER A 397 3.26 15.28 15.93
CA SER A 397 1.97 14.92 16.49
C SER A 397 2.02 14.95 18.02
N THR A 398 0.94 15.39 18.66
CA THR A 398 0.79 15.39 20.13
C THR A 398 0.50 14.00 20.71
N ASN A 399 0.25 13.01 19.86
CA ASN A 399 -0.22 11.69 20.29
C ASN A 399 0.95 10.82 20.78
N LYS A 400 0.97 10.52 22.08
CA LYS A 400 2.01 9.72 22.76
C LYS A 400 2.22 8.33 22.14
N GLU A 401 1.24 7.78 21.42
CA GLU A 401 1.40 6.49 20.72
C GLU A 401 2.45 6.53 19.59
N SER A 402 2.72 7.71 19.02
CA SER A 402 3.80 7.89 18.05
C SER A 402 5.19 7.68 18.68
N GLU A 403 5.36 7.82 20.00
CA GLU A 403 6.64 7.67 20.70
C GLU A 403 7.31 6.32 20.38
N LYS A 404 6.52 5.23 20.34
CA LYS A 404 6.99 3.88 19.96
C LYS A 404 7.49 3.81 18.50
N TYR A 405 6.98 4.67 17.63
CA TYR A 405 7.27 4.73 16.20
C TYR A 405 8.22 5.87 15.80
N ARG A 406 8.73 6.69 16.75
CA ARG A 406 9.76 7.73 16.54
C ARG A 406 11.11 7.20 16.02
N LYS A 407 11.24 5.91 15.78
CA LYS A 407 12.41 5.26 15.19
C LYS A 407 12.54 5.65 13.72
N LEU A 408 13.15 6.82 13.50
CA LEU A 408 13.49 7.39 12.20
C LEU A 408 13.98 6.33 11.21
N GLN A 409 13.37 6.28 10.02
CA GLN A 409 13.77 5.36 8.96
C GLN A 409 14.46 6.11 7.83
N THR A 410 15.59 5.55 7.40
CA THR A 410 16.46 6.16 6.39
C THR A 410 15.93 5.88 4.99
N HIS A 411 15.67 6.93 4.22
CA HIS A 411 15.15 6.85 2.85
C HIS A 411 16.09 7.57 1.87
N ALA A 412 16.19 7.05 0.65
CA ALA A 412 17.07 7.62 -0.38
C ALA A 412 16.25 8.20 -1.54
N VAL A 413 16.51 9.46 -1.87
CA VAL A 413 15.79 10.25 -2.87
C VAL A 413 16.77 10.89 -3.87
N LYS A 414 16.25 11.42 -4.98
CA LYS A 414 17.05 12.17 -5.97
C LYS A 414 16.72 13.65 -5.88
N LEU A 415 17.67 14.51 -5.50
CA LEU A 415 17.52 15.96 -5.59
C LEU A 415 17.71 16.39 -7.05
N THR A 416 16.71 17.05 -7.60
CA THR A 416 16.64 17.44 -9.03
C THR A 416 16.65 18.96 -9.25
N GLY A 417 16.67 19.75 -8.18
CA GLY A 417 16.61 21.20 -8.25
C GLY A 417 16.21 21.83 -6.93
N TRP A 418 15.84 23.10 -6.98
CA TRP A 418 15.43 23.91 -5.84
C TRP A 418 14.51 25.05 -6.27
N GLY A 419 13.91 25.72 -5.30
CA GLY A 419 13.26 26.99 -5.52
C GLY A 419 13.23 27.87 -4.28
N THR A 420 12.58 29.02 -4.45
CA THR A 420 12.30 29.99 -3.40
C THR A 420 10.89 30.52 -3.65
N LEU A 421 10.00 30.42 -2.66
CA LEU A 421 8.69 31.09 -2.68
C LEU A 421 8.75 32.33 -1.79
N ARG A 422 7.93 33.35 -2.10
CA ARG A 422 7.57 34.39 -1.15
C ARG A 422 6.30 33.95 -0.43
N GLY A 423 6.37 33.75 0.88
CA GLY A 423 5.20 33.48 1.72
C GLY A 423 4.33 34.72 1.88
N ALA A 424 3.13 34.55 2.47
CA ALA A 424 2.16 35.65 2.65
C ALA A 424 2.72 36.85 3.44
N GLN A 425 3.67 36.62 4.35
CA GLN A 425 4.37 37.64 5.13
C GLN A 425 5.60 38.24 4.41
N GLY A 426 5.75 38.02 3.10
CA GLY A 426 6.89 38.48 2.28
C GLY A 426 8.19 37.69 2.46
N GLN A 427 8.29 36.85 3.49
CA GLN A 427 9.45 36.02 3.79
C GLN A 427 9.77 35.03 2.66
N LYS A 428 11.07 34.80 2.39
CA LYS A 428 11.54 33.85 1.38
C LYS A 428 11.68 32.43 1.95
N GLU A 429 10.76 31.54 1.62
CA GLU A 429 10.89 30.11 1.93
C GLU A 429 11.67 29.38 0.84
N LYS A 430 12.87 28.92 1.20
CA LYS A 430 13.75 28.11 0.34
C LYS A 430 13.34 26.64 0.39
N PHE A 431 13.33 25.96 -0.75
CA PHE A 431 13.07 24.52 -0.81
C PHE A 431 13.97 23.78 -1.80
N TRP A 432 14.21 22.49 -1.56
CA TRP A 432 14.70 21.52 -2.55
C TRP A 432 13.55 20.91 -3.34
N ILE A 433 13.82 20.43 -4.55
CA ILE A 433 12.88 19.64 -5.37
C ILE A 433 13.44 18.22 -5.49
N ALA A 434 12.74 17.26 -4.89
CA ALA A 434 13.18 15.88 -4.76
C ALA A 434 12.23 14.91 -5.47
N ALA A 435 12.77 13.97 -6.25
CA ALA A 435 12.03 12.85 -6.81
C ALA A 435 12.00 11.68 -5.82
N ASN A 436 10.80 11.21 -5.48
CA ASN A 436 10.57 10.03 -4.65
C ASN A 436 10.44 8.75 -5.52
N SER A 437 10.23 7.59 -4.90
CA SER A 437 10.13 6.28 -5.55
C SER A 437 8.81 5.54 -5.28
N TRP A 438 7.72 6.28 -5.03
CA TRP A 438 6.37 5.71 -4.77
C TRP A 438 5.36 6.02 -5.89
N GLY A 439 5.86 6.23 -7.12
CA GLY A 439 5.04 6.49 -8.30
C GLY A 439 4.46 7.91 -8.38
N LYS A 440 3.82 8.20 -9.52
CA LYS A 440 3.33 9.53 -9.89
C LYS A 440 2.03 9.96 -9.20
N SER A 441 1.31 9.01 -8.58
CA SER A 441 0.07 9.28 -7.86
C SER A 441 0.30 9.85 -6.45
N TRP A 442 1.54 9.82 -5.95
CA TRP A 442 1.93 10.39 -4.65
C TRP A 442 2.54 11.78 -4.83
N GLY A 443 2.27 12.69 -3.89
CA GLY A 443 2.83 14.05 -3.88
C GLY A 443 2.59 14.81 -5.18
N GLU A 444 3.62 15.54 -5.61
CA GLU A 444 3.59 16.42 -6.78
C GLU A 444 4.05 15.64 -8.01
N ASN A 445 3.19 14.75 -8.54
CA ASN A 445 3.51 13.87 -9.68
C ASN A 445 4.71 12.95 -9.39
N GLY A 446 4.83 12.46 -8.15
CA GLY A 446 5.95 11.66 -7.63
C GLY A 446 7.14 12.48 -7.10
N TYR A 447 7.06 13.81 -7.14
CA TYR A 447 8.03 14.71 -6.51
C TYR A 447 7.51 15.25 -5.18
N PHE A 448 8.41 15.84 -4.40
CA PHE A 448 8.07 16.67 -3.25
C PHE A 448 9.02 17.87 -3.13
N ARG A 449 8.56 18.90 -2.42
CA ARG A 449 9.37 20.05 -2.02
C ARG A 449 9.58 20.01 -0.51
N ILE A 450 10.78 20.30 -0.06
CA ILE A 450 11.21 20.19 1.35
C ILE A 450 12.09 21.38 1.71
N LEU A 451 11.96 21.87 2.94
CA LEU A 451 12.62 23.06 3.45
C LEU A 451 14.16 22.98 3.31
N ARG A 452 14.79 24.03 2.77
CA ARG A 452 16.21 24.08 2.37
C ARG A 452 17.03 25.08 3.20
N GLY A 453 18.27 24.71 3.51
CA GLY A 453 19.23 25.50 4.29
C GLY A 453 19.11 25.31 5.81
N VAL A 454 18.44 24.23 6.25
CA VAL A 454 18.22 23.89 7.67
C VAL A 454 18.35 22.39 7.96
N ASN A 455 18.80 21.59 6.98
CA ASN A 455 18.89 20.13 7.04
C ASN A 455 17.57 19.44 7.47
N GLU A 456 16.43 19.90 6.96
CA GLU A 456 15.11 19.35 7.30
C GLU A 456 15.05 17.85 6.96
N SER A 457 14.54 17.06 7.90
CA SER A 457 14.54 15.60 7.81
C SER A 457 15.91 15.00 7.45
N ASP A 458 17.02 15.64 7.88
CA ASP A 458 18.41 15.18 7.67
C ASP A 458 18.88 15.18 6.19
N ILE A 459 18.14 15.82 5.27
CA ILE A 459 18.32 15.65 3.80
C ILE A 459 19.62 16.25 3.22
N GLU A 460 20.25 17.21 3.89
CA GLU A 460 21.46 17.91 3.40
C GLU A 460 22.76 17.24 3.92
N LYS A 461 22.64 16.37 4.93
CA LYS A 461 23.73 15.75 5.68
C LYS A 461 24.61 14.78 4.90
N LEU A 462 24.02 14.08 3.93
CA LEU A 462 24.73 13.12 3.09
C LEU A 462 24.20 13.15 1.65
N ILE A 463 24.94 13.88 0.82
CA ILE A 463 24.72 13.99 -0.62
C ILE A 463 25.80 13.17 -1.35
N ILE A 464 25.38 12.24 -2.20
CA ILE A 464 26.26 11.36 -2.97
C ILE A 464 26.06 11.57 -4.48
N ALA A 465 27.17 11.61 -5.21
CA ALA A 465 27.19 11.70 -6.66
C ALA A 465 28.31 10.84 -7.26
N ALA A 466 28.22 10.51 -8.55
CA ALA A 466 29.26 9.84 -9.32
C ALA A 466 29.22 10.29 -10.78
N TRP A 467 30.35 10.27 -11.48
CA TRP A 467 30.43 10.57 -12.91
C TRP A 467 30.09 9.32 -13.74
N GLY A 468 29.48 9.49 -14.91
CA GLY A 468 29.31 8.43 -15.89
C GLY A 468 30.67 7.96 -16.40
N GLN A 469 30.89 6.64 -16.48
CA GLN A 469 32.12 6.08 -17.04
C GLN A 469 32.00 6.05 -18.57
N LEU A 470 32.32 7.17 -19.21
CA LEU A 470 32.52 7.27 -20.65
C LEU A 470 33.88 6.65 -21.01
N THR A 471 34.01 6.05 -22.20
CA THR A 471 35.34 5.67 -22.75
C THR A 471 35.77 6.68 -23.82
N SER A 472 37.03 6.68 -24.25
CA SER A 472 37.51 7.65 -25.26
C SER A 472 36.85 7.47 -26.63
N SER A 473 36.35 6.28 -26.97
CA SER A 473 35.45 6.07 -28.12
C SER A 473 34.00 6.52 -27.87
N ASP A 474 33.71 7.08 -26.69
CA ASP A 474 32.45 7.73 -26.32
C ASP A 474 32.51 9.26 -26.29
N GLU A 475 33.70 9.86 -26.39
CA GLU A 475 33.88 11.30 -26.62
C GLU A 475 33.48 11.65 -28.08
N PRO A 476 33.05 12.91 -28.34
CA PRO A 476 32.56 13.34 -29.65
C PRO A 476 33.66 13.75 -30.63
#